data_AF-A0A7W6BVF6-F1
#
_entry.id   AF-A0A7W6BVF6-F1
#
_cell.length_a   1.000
_cell.length_b   1.000
_cell.length_c   1.000
_cell.angle_alpha   90.00
_cell.angle_beta   90.00
_cell.angle_gamma   90.00
#
_symmetry.space_group_name_H-M   'P 1'
#
loop_
_entity.id
_entity.type
_entity.pdbx_description
1 polymer ?
#
loop_
_entity_poly.entity_id
_entity_poly.type
_entity_poly.pdbx_seq_one_letter_code
_entity_poly.pdbx_strand_id
1 'polypeptide(L)'
;MTYKTADNRTVPEPVLRQIHQYSFYKTSENRQVTLAVLEIRQPTLATLSLVEVTDGYEIFAAEYLTGILAMRLAEGWILNSASERHYVLAVPSLDESPSAAMPICARCGSNRIVRDACARWNSATGRWALADVHDCAFCEACESEGDDLVRLVSGEETPAVRTAEPDQ
;
A
#
# COMPACT_ATOMS: atom_id res chain seq x y z
N MET A 1 2.00 10.56 -5.32
CA MET A 1 2.47 11.96 -5.21
C MET A 1 2.14 12.66 -6.52
N THR A 2 1.19 13.61 -6.53
CA THR A 2 0.86 14.39 -7.74
C THR A 2 1.94 15.43 -8.02
N TYR A 3 2.57 15.33 -9.19
CA TYR A 3 3.51 16.33 -9.68
C TYR A 3 2.75 17.49 -10.35
N LYS A 4 3.10 18.73 -10.03
CA LYS A 4 2.59 19.92 -10.72
C LYS A 4 3.64 20.42 -11.70
N THR A 5 3.25 20.73 -12.94
CA THR A 5 4.15 21.40 -13.90
C THR A 5 4.37 22.87 -13.50
N ALA A 6 5.33 23.55 -14.14
CA ALA A 6 5.57 24.99 -13.98
C ALA A 6 4.31 25.84 -14.23
N ASP A 7 3.38 25.34 -15.04
CA ASP A 7 2.10 25.97 -15.35
C ASP A 7 0.98 25.59 -14.36
N ASN A 8 1.33 25.00 -13.22
CA ASN A 8 0.43 24.57 -12.14
C ASN A 8 -0.61 23.51 -12.58
N ARG A 9 -0.36 22.81 -13.70
CA ARG A 9 -1.20 21.69 -14.14
C ARG A 9 -0.82 20.42 -13.38
N THR A 10 -1.82 19.73 -12.86
CA THR A 10 -1.64 18.40 -12.26
C THR A 10 -1.27 17.42 -13.38
N VAL A 11 -0.07 16.85 -13.30
CA VAL A 11 0.34 15.77 -14.20
C VAL A 11 -0.28 14.47 -13.65
N PRO A 12 -1.03 13.72 -14.46
CA PRO A 12 -1.49 12.40 -14.04
C PRO A 12 -0.28 11.54 -13.67
N GLU A 13 -0.42 10.69 -12.65
CA GLU A 13 0.69 9.83 -12.24
C GLU A 13 1.17 8.99 -13.43
N PRO A 14 2.49 8.85 -13.62
CA PRO A 14 3.03 8.25 -14.83
C PRO A 14 2.61 6.78 -14.92
N VAL A 15 1.96 6.43 -16.02
CA VAL A 15 1.70 5.03 -16.36
C VAL A 15 3.01 4.43 -16.85
N LEU A 16 3.59 3.52 -16.06
CA LEU A 16 4.79 2.81 -16.48
C LEU A 16 4.39 1.65 -17.39
N ARG A 17 5.01 1.58 -18.56
CA ARG A 17 4.86 0.47 -19.50
C ARG A 17 6.20 -0.22 -19.66
N GLN A 18 6.20 -1.54 -19.48
CA GLN A 18 7.39 -2.37 -19.62
C GLN A 18 7.05 -3.61 -20.44
N ILE A 19 7.92 -3.97 -21.38
CA ILE A 19 7.80 -5.21 -22.15
C ILE A 19 8.87 -6.17 -21.65
N HIS A 20 8.43 -7.32 -21.17
CA HIS A 20 9.30 -8.46 -20.84
C HIS A 20 9.34 -9.36 -22.05
N GLN A 21 10.47 -9.37 -22.75
CA GLN A 21 10.65 -10.17 -23.97
C GLN A 21 11.66 -11.28 -23.74
N TYR A 22 11.34 -12.48 -24.20
CA TYR A 22 12.23 -13.63 -24.21
C TYR A 22 12.29 -14.23 -25.61
N SER A 23 13.50 -14.35 -26.15
CA SER A 23 13.74 -14.81 -27.51
C SER A 23 14.87 -15.84 -27.53
N PHE A 24 14.66 -16.96 -28.22
CA PHE A 24 15.67 -18.00 -28.42
C PHE A 24 15.47 -18.71 -29.76
N TYR A 25 16.52 -19.35 -30.26
CA TYR A 25 16.46 -20.10 -31.51
C TYR A 25 16.24 -21.59 -31.24
N LYS A 26 15.20 -22.19 -31.83
CA LYS A 26 14.92 -23.63 -31.71
C LYS A 26 15.47 -24.36 -32.93
N THR A 27 16.64 -25.01 -32.75
CA THR A 27 17.33 -25.71 -33.83
C THR A 27 16.51 -26.84 -34.46
N SER A 28 15.75 -27.61 -33.66
CA SER A 28 14.93 -28.73 -34.18
C SER A 28 13.81 -28.28 -35.12
N GLU A 29 13.41 -27.02 -35.04
CA GLU A 29 12.37 -26.42 -35.89
C GLU A 29 12.95 -25.39 -36.87
N ASN A 30 14.27 -25.16 -36.80
CA ASN A 30 14.98 -24.13 -37.58
C ASN A 30 14.28 -22.76 -37.52
N ARG A 31 13.78 -22.39 -36.33
CA ARG A 31 12.89 -21.24 -36.14
C ARG A 31 13.31 -20.39 -34.95
N GLN A 32 13.16 -19.07 -35.09
CA GLN A 32 13.24 -18.13 -33.97
C GLN A 32 11.93 -18.15 -33.17
N VAL A 33 12.04 -18.36 -31.86
CA VAL A 33 10.93 -18.28 -30.92
C VAL A 33 11.05 -16.97 -30.15
N THR A 34 9.95 -16.24 -30.09
CA THR A 34 9.79 -14.99 -29.32
C THR A 34 8.48 -15.02 -28.55
N LEU A 35 8.57 -14.60 -27.28
CA LEU A 35 7.47 -14.37 -26.38
C LEU A 35 7.59 -12.96 -25.79
N ALA A 36 6.47 -12.27 -25.63
CA ALA A 36 6.46 -10.96 -24.97
C ALA A 36 5.26 -10.78 -24.05
N VAL A 37 5.53 -10.28 -22.85
CA VAL A 37 4.52 -9.89 -21.86
C VAL A 37 4.59 -8.37 -21.67
N LEU A 38 3.47 -7.69 -21.91
CA LEU A 38 3.29 -6.29 -21.61
C LEU A 38 2.84 -6.13 -20.17
N GLU A 39 3.65 -5.43 -19.39
CA GLU A 39 3.29 -4.94 -18.07
C GLU A 39 2.89 -3.46 -18.17
N ILE A 40 1.73 -3.13 -17.61
CA ILE A 40 1.30 -1.75 -17.40
C ILE A 40 1.12 -1.56 -15.90
N ARG A 41 1.85 -0.62 -15.31
CA ARG A 41 1.72 -0.25 -13.90
C ARG A 41 1.11 1.14 -13.76
N GLN A 42 0.10 1.18 -12.93
CA GLN A 42 -0.57 2.34 -12.39
C GLN A 42 -0.36 2.34 -10.86
N PRO A 43 -0.71 3.43 -10.15
CA PRO A 43 -0.41 3.58 -8.73
C PRO A 43 -1.04 2.51 -7.83
N THR A 44 -2.21 2.00 -8.21
CA THR A 44 -2.98 1.02 -7.44
C THR A 44 -3.17 -0.31 -8.17
N LEU A 45 -2.79 -0.37 -9.45
CA LEU A 45 -3.13 -1.47 -10.35
C LEU A 45 -1.95 -1.80 -11.24
N ALA A 46 -1.72 -3.07 -11.49
CA ALA A 46 -0.85 -3.53 -12.55
C ALA A 46 -1.56 -4.57 -13.42
N THR A 47 -1.24 -4.60 -14.70
CA THR A 47 -1.72 -5.65 -15.61
C THR A 47 -0.55 -6.32 -16.29
N LEU A 48 -0.60 -7.65 -16.39
CA LEU A 48 0.35 -8.45 -17.17
C LEU A 48 -0.42 -9.09 -18.32
N SER A 49 -0.04 -8.80 -19.56
CA SER A 49 -0.69 -9.32 -20.76
C SER A 49 0.31 -10.00 -21.67
N LEU A 50 0.04 -11.25 -22.06
CA LEU A 50 0.84 -11.92 -23.09
C LEU A 50 0.46 -11.37 -24.47
N VAL A 51 1.35 -10.57 -25.07
CA VAL A 51 1.09 -9.80 -26.30
C VAL A 51 1.76 -10.39 -27.54
N GLU A 52 2.80 -11.21 -27.37
CA GLU A 52 3.47 -11.91 -28.47
C GLU A 52 3.73 -13.36 -28.09
N VAL A 53 3.37 -14.28 -28.99
CA VAL A 53 3.62 -15.70 -28.86
C VAL A 53 3.94 -16.26 -30.24
N THR A 54 5.01 -17.04 -30.33
CA THR A 54 5.31 -17.83 -31.50
C THR A 54 4.39 -19.04 -31.55
N ASP A 55 3.66 -19.22 -32.66
CA ASP A 55 2.71 -20.35 -32.82
C ASP A 55 3.32 -21.70 -32.43
N GLY A 56 2.60 -22.46 -31.60
CA GLY A 56 3.02 -23.75 -31.05
C GLY A 56 3.76 -23.68 -29.72
N TYR A 57 4.00 -22.47 -29.19
CA TYR A 57 4.66 -22.23 -27.91
C TYR A 57 3.72 -21.65 -26.84
N GLU A 58 2.40 -21.82 -26.98
CA GLU A 58 1.39 -21.24 -26.10
C GLU A 58 1.57 -21.68 -24.64
N ILE A 59 1.89 -22.96 -24.42
CA ILE A 59 2.15 -23.51 -23.07
C ILE A 59 3.37 -22.84 -22.45
N PHE A 60 4.48 -22.77 -23.20
CA PHE A 60 5.70 -22.12 -22.73
C PHE A 60 5.50 -20.62 -22.47
N ALA A 61 4.65 -19.98 -23.28
CA ALA A 61 4.29 -18.58 -23.10
C ALA A 61 3.44 -18.34 -21.85
N ALA A 62 2.51 -19.24 -21.54
CA ALA A 62 1.73 -19.19 -20.29
C ALA A 62 2.62 -19.39 -19.06
N GLU A 63 3.60 -20.30 -19.12
CA GLU A 63 4.61 -20.47 -18.06
C GLU A 63 5.46 -19.21 -17.88
N TYR A 64 5.90 -18.60 -18.98
CA TYR A 64 6.66 -17.35 -18.93
C TYR A 64 5.85 -16.21 -18.30
N LEU A 65 4.58 -16.05 -18.68
CA LEU A 65 3.66 -15.08 -18.07
C LEU A 65 3.46 -15.37 -16.57
N THR A 66 3.30 -16.64 -16.19
CA THR A 66 3.14 -17.07 -14.79
C THR A 66 4.41 -16.79 -13.97
N GLY A 67 5.60 -16.91 -14.57
CA GLY A 67 6.86 -16.53 -13.93
C GLY A 67 6.92 -15.04 -13.61
N ILE A 68 6.47 -14.17 -14.52
CA ILE A 68 6.38 -12.73 -14.27
C ILE A 68 5.34 -12.40 -13.19
N LEU A 69 4.20 -13.08 -13.22
CA LEU A 69 3.20 -13.00 -12.16
C LEU A 69 3.82 -13.36 -10.79
N ALA A 70 4.54 -14.49 -10.70
CA ALA A 70 5.16 -14.93 -9.46
C ALA A 70 6.15 -13.90 -8.90
N MET A 71 6.94 -13.25 -9.76
CA MET A 71 7.82 -12.16 -9.33
C MET A 71 7.05 -10.99 -8.70
N ARG A 72 5.90 -10.61 -9.27
CA ARG A 72 5.07 -9.52 -8.72
C ARG A 72 4.39 -9.90 -7.41
N LEU A 73 3.91 -11.14 -7.30
CA LEU A 73 3.36 -11.64 -6.04
C LEU A 73 4.42 -11.64 -4.94
N ALA A 74 5.66 -11.99 -5.26
CA ALA A 74 6.79 -11.92 -4.30
C ALA A 74 7.14 -10.48 -3.89
N GLU A 75 6.86 -9.49 -4.74
CA GLU A 75 6.95 -8.05 -4.43
C GLU A 75 5.77 -7.54 -3.59
N GLY A 76 4.83 -8.42 -3.22
CA GLY A 76 3.68 -8.11 -2.36
C GLY A 76 2.40 -7.74 -3.09
N TRP A 77 2.38 -7.74 -4.43
CA TRP A 77 1.15 -7.51 -5.19
C TRP A 77 0.12 -8.62 -4.94
N ILE A 78 -1.16 -8.29 -5.03
CA ILE A 78 -2.27 -9.22 -4.86
C ILE A 78 -2.90 -9.51 -6.22
N LEU A 79 -3.14 -10.79 -6.53
CA LEU A 79 -3.89 -11.19 -7.71
C LEU A 79 -5.37 -10.84 -7.54
N ASN A 80 -5.86 -9.94 -8.39
CA ASN A 80 -7.26 -9.50 -8.38
C ASN A 80 -8.10 -10.28 -9.40
N SER A 81 -7.58 -10.50 -10.61
CA SER A 81 -8.24 -11.37 -11.61
C SER A 81 -7.24 -12.06 -12.52
N ALA A 82 -7.67 -13.19 -13.09
CA ALA A 82 -6.84 -14.05 -13.92
C ALA A 82 -7.61 -14.58 -15.14
N SER A 83 -6.91 -14.68 -16.25
CA SER A 83 -7.29 -15.40 -17.45
C SER A 83 -6.06 -16.08 -18.05
N GLU A 84 -6.24 -16.85 -19.12
CA GLU A 84 -5.15 -17.61 -19.76
C GLU A 84 -3.97 -16.74 -20.23
N ARG A 85 -4.21 -15.47 -20.59
CA ARG A 85 -3.20 -14.58 -21.19
C ARG A 85 -3.09 -13.23 -20.50
N HIS A 86 -3.82 -13.05 -19.40
CA HIS A 86 -3.91 -11.75 -18.74
C HIS A 86 -4.15 -11.88 -17.24
N TYR A 87 -3.37 -11.13 -16.47
CA TYR A 87 -3.52 -10.98 -15.02
C TYR A 87 -3.72 -9.52 -14.66
N VAL A 88 -4.59 -9.29 -13.68
CA VAL A 88 -4.78 -7.99 -13.03
C VAL A 88 -4.35 -8.11 -11.58
N LEU A 89 -3.46 -7.21 -11.19
CA LEU A 89 -2.85 -7.15 -9.87
C LEU A 89 -3.23 -5.84 -9.19
N ALA A 90 -3.42 -5.89 -7.87
CA ALA A 90 -3.59 -4.71 -7.03
C ALA A 90 -2.40 -4.59 -6.07
N VAL A 91 -2.04 -3.36 -5.72
CA VAL A 91 -1.19 -3.13 -4.54
C VAL A 91 -1.98 -3.62 -3.32
N PRO A 92 -1.34 -4.28 -2.33
CA PRO A 92 -2.01 -4.58 -1.07
C PRO A 92 -2.53 -3.28 -0.50
N SER A 93 -3.85 -3.15 -0.40
CA SER A 93 -4.48 -2.01 0.23
C SER A 93 -3.97 -1.96 1.66
N LEU A 94 -3.19 -0.94 2.00
CA LEU A 94 -2.81 -0.65 3.38
C LEU A 94 -4.03 -0.31 4.25
N ASP A 95 -5.22 -0.23 3.67
CA ASP A 95 -6.44 0.21 4.32
C ASP A 95 -7.61 -0.76 4.10
N GLU A 96 -7.66 -1.80 4.91
CA GLU A 96 -8.84 -2.01 5.76
C GLU A 96 -8.47 -1.58 7.19
N SER A 97 -8.08 -0.32 7.34
CA SER A 97 -8.09 0.31 8.65
C SER A 97 -9.57 0.33 9.09
N PRO A 98 -9.98 -0.34 10.20
CA PRO A 98 -11.34 -0.24 10.68
C PRO A 98 -11.64 1.25 10.85
N SER A 99 -12.65 1.76 10.10
CA SER A 99 -13.19 3.14 10.14
C SER A 99 -12.43 4.01 11.13
N ALA A 100 -11.40 4.75 10.64
CA ALA A 100 -10.39 5.45 11.43
C ALA A 100 -10.95 5.98 12.76
N ALA A 101 -10.87 5.15 13.81
CA ALA A 101 -11.52 5.45 15.05
C ALA A 101 -10.66 6.47 15.76
N MET A 102 -11.20 7.68 15.94
CA MET A 102 -10.44 8.77 16.54
C MET A 102 -10.37 8.56 18.06
N PRO A 103 -9.18 8.57 18.68
CA PRO A 103 -9.07 8.53 20.13
C PRO A 103 -9.52 9.88 20.71
N ILE A 104 -10.39 9.82 21.71
CA ILE A 104 -10.79 10.97 22.52
C ILE A 104 -10.65 10.66 24.00
N CYS A 105 -10.51 11.71 24.81
CA CYS A 105 -10.47 11.63 26.25
C CYS A 105 -11.85 11.23 26.80
N ALA A 106 -11.90 10.15 27.58
CA ALA A 106 -13.11 9.72 28.27
C ALA A 106 -13.60 10.73 29.32
N ARG A 107 -12.73 11.66 29.78
CA ARG A 107 -13.08 12.71 30.75
C ARG A 107 -13.67 13.95 30.09
N CYS A 108 -12.95 14.55 29.14
CA CYS A 108 -13.30 15.87 28.58
C CYS A 108 -13.77 15.83 27.11
N GLY A 109 -13.66 14.69 26.43
CA GLY A 109 -14.03 14.52 25.02
C GLY A 109 -13.02 15.07 24.00
N SER A 110 -11.90 15.66 24.45
CA SER A 110 -10.84 16.18 23.57
C SER A 110 -10.11 15.06 22.82
N ASN A 111 -9.71 15.31 21.58
CA ASN A 111 -8.85 14.41 20.79
C ASN A 111 -7.34 14.70 20.96
N ARG A 112 -6.97 15.60 21.88
CA ARG A 112 -5.57 15.87 22.23
C ARG A 112 -5.03 14.82 23.20
N ILE A 113 -4.89 13.60 22.69
CA ILE A 113 -4.35 12.44 23.41
C ILE A 113 -2.92 12.20 22.95
N VAL A 114 -2.01 12.06 23.91
CA VAL A 114 -0.63 11.63 23.68
C VAL A 114 -0.37 10.33 24.43
N ARG A 115 0.60 9.55 23.94
CA ARG A 115 1.06 8.32 24.57
C ARG A 115 2.57 8.29 24.63
N ASP A 116 3.08 7.67 25.68
CA ASP A 116 4.49 7.38 25.80
C ASP A 116 4.88 6.27 24.83
N ALA A 117 6.07 6.39 24.26
CA ALA A 117 6.58 5.46 23.27
C ALA A 117 8.09 5.31 23.37
N CYS A 118 8.58 4.13 23.00
CA CYS A 118 10.01 3.90 22.84
C CYS A 118 10.38 3.85 21.35
N ALA A 119 11.54 4.39 21.01
CA ALA A 119 12.11 4.30 19.67
C ALA A 119 13.41 3.50 19.71
N ARG A 120 13.65 2.70 18.67
CA ARG A 120 14.88 1.92 18.48
C ARG A 120 15.65 2.42 17.26
N TRP A 121 16.97 2.51 17.40
CA TRP A 121 17.85 2.86 16.30
C TRP A 121 17.87 1.74 15.25
N ASN A 122 17.53 2.07 14.00
CA ASN A 122 17.60 1.15 12.88
C ASN A 122 18.90 1.41 12.09
N SER A 123 19.84 0.48 12.13
CA SER A 123 21.13 0.60 11.47
C SER A 123 21.05 0.50 9.94
N ALA A 124 20.06 -0.19 9.39
CA ALA A 124 19.87 -0.34 7.95
C ALA A 124 19.36 0.96 7.31
N THR A 125 18.54 1.73 8.04
CA THR A 125 17.97 3.00 7.54
C THR A 125 18.65 4.24 8.12
N GLY A 126 19.48 4.08 9.16
CA GLY A 126 20.16 5.17 9.86
C GLY A 126 19.19 6.13 10.56
N ARG A 127 18.05 5.62 11.05
CA ARG A 127 16.97 6.43 11.65
C ARG A 127 16.44 5.79 12.93
N TRP A 128 15.91 6.60 13.83
CA TRP A 128 15.06 6.13 14.92
C TRP A 128 13.71 5.68 14.36
N ALA A 129 13.25 4.50 14.76
CA ALA A 129 11.94 3.96 14.41
C ALA A 129 11.14 3.69 15.70
N LEU A 130 9.83 3.94 15.68
CA LEU A 130 8.94 3.58 16.76
C LEU A 130 9.05 2.06 17.01
N ALA A 131 9.36 1.69 18.25
CA ALA A 131 9.56 0.31 18.66
C ALA A 131 8.37 -0.23 19.45
N ASP A 132 7.80 0.58 20.33
CA ASP A 132 6.61 0.23 21.10
C ASP A 132 5.90 1.48 21.63
N VAL A 133 4.62 1.34 21.97
CA VAL A 133 3.79 2.37 22.60
C VAL A 133 3.28 1.83 23.94
N HIS A 134 3.43 2.61 25.00
CA HIS A 134 3.01 2.21 26.34
C HIS A 134 1.51 2.49 26.57
N ASP A 135 0.92 1.79 27.54
CA ASP A 135 -0.54 1.78 27.75
C ASP A 135 -1.08 3.08 28.35
N CYS A 136 -0.25 3.81 29.10
CA CYS A 136 -0.63 5.08 29.71
C CYS A 136 -0.87 6.15 28.64
N ALA A 137 -2.06 6.73 28.65
CA ALA A 137 -2.41 7.87 27.82
C ALA A 137 -2.53 9.13 28.68
N PHE A 138 -2.13 10.27 28.11
CA PHE A 138 -2.26 11.58 28.71
C PHE A 138 -3.12 12.48 27.82
N CYS A 139 -4.04 13.24 28.42
CA CYS A 139 -4.84 14.23 27.70
C CYS A 139 -4.29 15.64 27.95
N GLU A 140 -3.78 16.29 26.90
CA GLU A 140 -3.23 17.65 27.01
C GLU A 140 -4.29 18.72 27.31
N ALA A 141 -5.58 18.41 27.18
CA ALA A 141 -6.66 19.37 27.40
C ALA A 141 -7.15 19.42 28.85
N CYS A 142 -7.16 18.29 29.56
CA CYS A 142 -7.61 18.21 30.96
C CYS A 142 -6.56 17.63 31.90
N GLU A 143 -5.34 17.40 31.39
CA GLU A 143 -4.17 16.91 32.12
C GLU A 143 -4.40 15.59 32.88
N SER A 144 -5.44 14.84 32.49
CA SER A 144 -5.72 13.52 33.04
C SER A 144 -4.80 12.50 32.38
N GLU A 145 -4.37 11.51 33.16
CA GLU A 145 -3.59 10.36 32.70
C GLU A 145 -4.23 9.04 33.13
N GLY A 146 -3.94 7.97 32.39
CA GLY A 146 -4.29 6.61 32.77
C GLY A 146 -4.55 5.68 31.59
N ASP A 147 -4.63 4.39 31.89
CA ASP A 147 -4.78 3.32 30.90
C ASP A 147 -6.18 3.34 30.24
N ASP A 148 -7.21 3.69 31.01
CA ASP A 148 -8.61 3.75 30.56
C ASP A 148 -9.04 5.14 30.04
N LEU A 149 -8.08 6.03 29.79
CA LEU A 149 -8.39 7.42 29.41
C LEU A 149 -8.92 7.53 27.97
N VAL A 150 -8.62 6.57 27.10
CA VAL A 150 -8.90 6.64 25.67
C VAL A 150 -10.22 5.94 25.33
N ARG A 151 -11.15 6.70 24.74
CA ARG A 151 -12.34 6.17 24.06
C ARG A 151 -12.19 6.36 22.56
N LEU A 152 -12.54 5.35 21.78
CA LEU A 152 -12.56 5.43 20.32
C LEU A 152 -13.94 5.91 19.83
N VAL A 153 -13.97 6.88 18.93
CA VAL A 153 -15.19 7.35 18.26
C VAL A 153 -15.09 7.22 16.74
N SER A 154 -16.22 6.97 16.09
CA SER A 154 -16.28 6.95 14.62
C SER A 154 -16.13 8.39 14.09
N GLY A 155 -15.47 8.55 12.94
CA GLY A 155 -15.06 9.85 12.39
C GLY A 155 -16.18 10.86 12.04
N GLU A 156 -17.44 10.51 12.26
CA GLU A 156 -18.59 11.41 12.09
C GLU A 156 -18.92 12.22 13.36
N GLU A 157 -18.37 11.86 14.53
CA GLU A 157 -18.60 12.59 15.78
C GLU A 157 -17.63 13.78 15.91
N THR A 158 -18.16 15.01 15.88
CA THR A 158 -17.39 16.20 16.25
C THR A 158 -17.14 16.18 17.77
N PRO A 159 -15.89 16.28 18.25
CA PRO A 159 -15.60 16.21 19.67
C PRO A 159 -16.17 17.44 20.39
N ALA A 160 -17.22 17.23 21.20
CA ALA A 160 -17.75 18.24 22.10
C ALA A 160 -16.82 18.37 23.30
N VAL A 161 -15.89 19.32 23.25
CA VAL A 161 -15.01 19.64 24.37
C VAL A 161 -15.87 20.13 25.54
N ARG A 162 -15.90 19.37 26.64
CA ARG A 162 -16.47 19.84 27.89
C ARG A 162 -15.36 20.56 28.65
N THR A 163 -15.47 21.88 28.78
CA THR A 163 -14.59 22.65 29.67
C THR A 163 -14.83 22.17 31.10
N ALA A 164 -13.79 21.68 31.75
CA ALA A 164 -13.82 21.39 33.17
C ALA A 164 -14.18 22.67 33.93
N GLU A 165 -15.23 22.62 34.75
CA GLU A 165 -15.48 23.65 35.75
C GLU A 165 -14.34 23.62 36.78
N PRO A 166 -13.79 24.77 37.18
CA PRO A 166 -12.83 24.81 38.28
C PRO A 166 -13.57 24.45 39.59
N ASP A 167 -13.16 23.37 40.23
CA ASP A 167 -13.61 22.98 41.56
C ASP A 167 -13.21 24.09 42.56
N GLN A 168 -14.19 24.62 43.30
CA GLN A 168 -14.04 25.63 44.35
C GLN A 168 -13.65 25.00 45.69
#